data_AF-A0A382C6B4-F1
#
_entry.id   AF-A0A382C6B4-F1
#
_cell.length_a   1.000
_cell.length_b   1.000
_cell.length_c   1.000
_cell.angle_alpha   90.00
_cell.angle_beta   90.00
_cell.angle_gamma   90.00
#
_symmetry.space_group_name_H-M   'P 1'
#
loop_
_entity.id
_entity.type
_entity.pdbx_description
1 polymer ?
#
loop_
_entity_poly.entity_id
_entity_poly.type
_entity_poly.pdbx_seq_one_letter_code
_entity_poly.pdbx_strand_id
1 'polypeptide(L)'
;MTLHKVRTHAEGDVLPRSEQLAWKMAELATAERPVDDDAVTMVGNRLLDNAAVALGAINRDPVRHARLLALGYEHPQRRGAALFGLPSDRTFHCEWVALANGVAVRELDMHDCYLAADYSHPGDNIPGVLAAAQQRRCDGAALTRGLLTSYEIQMALVSGICLHEH
;
A
#
# COMPACT_ATOMS: atom_id res chain seq x y z
N MET A 1 0.56 7.11 -22.16
CA MET A 1 1.49 6.25 -21.38
C MET A 1 2.90 6.79 -21.58
N THR A 2 3.63 7.06 -20.49
CA THR A 2 5.02 7.55 -20.55
C THR A 2 5.93 6.41 -20.14
N LEU A 3 6.86 6.02 -21.02
CA LEU A 3 7.85 4.97 -20.73
C LEU A 3 9.14 5.61 -20.23
N HIS A 4 9.61 5.17 -19.07
CA HIS A 4 10.88 5.60 -18.50
C HIS A 4 11.93 4.51 -18.67
N LYS A 5 13.07 4.86 -19.27
CA LYS A 5 14.24 3.98 -19.24
C LYS A 5 14.89 4.09 -17.84
N VAL A 6 14.88 2.98 -17.10
CA VAL A 6 15.53 2.86 -15.79
C VAL A 6 16.80 2.03 -15.96
N ARG A 7 17.88 2.46 -15.32
CA ARG A 7 19.17 1.74 -15.30
C ARG A 7 19.85 1.93 -13.96
N THR A 8 20.78 1.05 -13.63
CA THR A 8 21.68 1.25 -12.50
C THR A 8 22.73 2.31 -12.83
N HIS A 9 23.25 2.93 -11.78
CA HIS A 9 24.29 3.97 -11.82
C HIS A 9 25.39 3.60 -10.83
N ALA A 10 26.59 4.14 -11.03
CA ALA A 10 27.69 3.85 -10.12
C ALA A 10 27.41 4.46 -8.74
N GLU A 11 27.97 3.83 -7.70
CA GLU A 11 27.89 4.38 -6.35
C GLU A 11 28.52 5.79 -6.32
N GLY A 12 27.80 6.76 -5.75
CA GLY A 12 28.22 8.16 -5.69
C GLY A 12 27.80 9.02 -6.88
N ASP A 13 27.25 8.45 -7.95
CA ASP A 13 26.70 9.22 -9.07
C ASP A 13 25.53 10.10 -8.59
N VAL A 14 25.64 11.42 -8.79
CA VAL A 14 24.57 12.38 -8.49
C VAL A 14 23.85 12.76 -9.78
N LEU A 15 22.70 12.13 -10.01
CA LEU A 15 21.86 12.44 -11.16
C LEU A 15 21.09 13.75 -10.95
N PRO A 16 20.79 14.50 -12.04
CA PRO A 16 19.76 15.53 -11.99
C PRO A 16 18.48 14.98 -11.37
N ARG A 17 17.81 15.77 -10.53
CA ARG A 17 16.61 15.32 -9.80
C ARG A 17 15.57 14.68 -10.72
N SER A 18 15.26 15.33 -11.84
CA SER A 18 14.31 14.86 -12.86
C SER A 18 14.65 13.50 -13.49
N GLU A 19 15.91 13.08 -13.41
CA GLU A 19 16.34 11.79 -13.96
C GLU A 19 16.25 10.64 -12.94
N GLN A 20 16.19 10.97 -11.64
CA GLN A 20 16.10 9.99 -10.55
C GLN A 20 14.75 9.27 -10.59
N LEU A 21 14.75 7.95 -10.37
CA LEU A 21 13.52 7.16 -10.31
C LEU A 21 12.55 7.67 -9.22
N ALA A 22 13.09 8.03 -8.06
CA ALA A 22 12.33 8.60 -6.96
C ALA A 22 11.59 9.91 -7.35
N TRP A 23 12.21 10.75 -8.19
CA TRP A 23 11.56 11.97 -8.68
C TRP A 23 10.40 11.65 -9.61
N LYS A 24 10.58 10.72 -10.55
CA LYS A 24 9.51 10.29 -11.48
C LYS A 24 8.32 9.69 -10.72
N MET A 25 8.58 8.91 -9.67
CA MET A 25 7.53 8.40 -8.76
C MET A 25 6.83 9.54 -8.01
N ALA A 26 7.58 10.52 -7.50
CA ALA A 26 7.00 11.68 -6.83
C ALA A 26 6.16 12.56 -7.76
N GLU A 27 6.59 12.74 -9.01
CA GLU A 27 5.80 13.43 -10.05
C GLU A 27 4.47 12.71 -10.30
N LEU A 28 4.47 11.39 -10.39
CA LEU A 28 3.23 10.62 -10.51
C LEU A 28 2.34 10.78 -9.27
N ALA A 29 2.91 10.67 -8.07
CA ALA A 29 2.18 10.73 -6.81
C ALA A 29 1.59 12.12 -6.50
N THR A 30 2.14 13.17 -7.10
CA THR A 30 1.69 14.56 -6.90
C THR A 30 0.90 15.09 -8.10
N ALA A 31 0.77 14.32 -9.18
CA ALA A 31 0.02 14.74 -10.35
C ALA A 31 -1.48 14.82 -10.06
N GLU A 32 -2.08 15.97 -10.33
CA GLU A 32 -3.53 16.12 -10.34
C GLU A 32 -4.09 15.58 -11.66
N ARG A 33 -4.75 14.42 -11.58
CA ARG A 33 -5.40 13.78 -12.72
C ARG A 33 -6.82 13.37 -12.35
N PRO A 34 -7.78 13.46 -13.29
CA PRO A 34 -9.09 12.88 -13.07
C PRO A 34 -8.94 11.38 -12.81
N VAL A 35 -9.71 10.87 -11.86
CA VAL A 35 -9.78 9.45 -11.55
C VAL A 35 -11.00 8.88 -12.27
N ASP A 36 -10.81 7.78 -12.97
CA ASP A 36 -11.86 7.05 -13.67
C ASP A 36 -12.82 6.36 -12.68
N ASP A 37 -14.13 6.43 -12.92
CA ASP A 37 -15.16 5.92 -12.01
C ASP A 37 -15.09 4.39 -11.83
N ASP A 38 -14.69 3.64 -12.86
CA ASP A 38 -14.49 2.19 -12.75
C ASP A 38 -13.27 1.90 -11.85
N ALA A 39 -12.22 2.71 -11.95
CA ALA A 39 -11.07 2.62 -11.05
C ALA A 39 -11.44 2.92 -9.59
N VAL A 40 -12.30 3.93 -9.33
CA VAL A 40 -12.81 4.20 -7.97
C VAL A 40 -13.59 2.99 -7.43
N THR A 41 -14.46 2.42 -8.25
CA THR A 41 -15.26 1.25 -7.89
C THR A 41 -14.36 0.05 -7.59
N MET A 42 -13.32 -0.17 -8.41
CA MET A 42 -12.36 -1.25 -8.21
C MET A 42 -11.54 -1.06 -6.92
N VAL A 43 -11.13 0.17 -6.59
CA VAL A 43 -10.48 0.46 -5.30
C VAL A 43 -11.38 0.07 -4.13
N GLY A 44 -12.68 0.36 -4.22
CA GLY A 44 -13.66 -0.10 -3.24
C GLY A 44 -13.70 -1.62 -3.10
N ASN A 45 -13.73 -2.34 -4.22
CA ASN A 45 -13.68 -3.81 -4.22
C ASN A 45 -12.38 -4.33 -3.57
N ARG A 46 -11.22 -3.73 -3.86
CA ARG A 46 -9.93 -4.13 -3.29
C ARG A 46 -9.86 -3.90 -1.79
N LEU A 47 -10.42 -2.80 -1.29
CA LEU A 47 -10.53 -2.54 0.15
C LEU A 47 -11.37 -3.62 0.87
N LEU A 48 -12.51 -3.99 0.28
CA LEU A 48 -13.38 -5.04 0.82
C LEU A 48 -12.72 -6.42 0.80
N ASP A 49 -12.08 -6.77 -0.31
CA ASP A 49 -11.33 -8.02 -0.48
C ASP A 49 -10.20 -8.15 0.55
N ASN A 50 -9.36 -7.12 0.68
CA ASN A 50 -8.29 -7.06 1.68
C ASN A 50 -8.81 -7.23 3.11
N ALA A 51 -9.90 -6.53 3.46
CA ALA A 51 -10.51 -6.65 4.77
C ALA A 51 -11.04 -8.07 5.03
N ALA A 52 -11.66 -8.71 4.02
CA ALA A 52 -12.17 -10.07 4.14
C ALA A 52 -11.03 -11.09 4.34
N VAL A 53 -9.94 -11.00 3.56
CA VAL A 53 -8.77 -11.87 3.70
C VAL A 53 -8.12 -11.68 5.08
N ALA A 54 -7.95 -10.44 5.53
CA ALA A 54 -7.40 -10.13 6.85
C ALA A 54 -8.26 -10.71 7.99
N LEU A 55 -9.59 -10.66 7.87
CA LEU A 55 -10.50 -11.26 8.83
C LEU A 55 -10.44 -12.80 8.80
N GLY A 56 -10.30 -13.41 7.63
CA GLY A 56 -10.04 -14.85 7.51
C GLY A 56 -8.75 -15.28 8.18
N ALA A 57 -7.73 -14.43 8.15
CA ALA A 57 -6.41 -14.66 8.74
C ALA A 57 -6.33 -14.30 10.25
N ILE A 58 -7.35 -13.68 10.83
CA ILE A 58 -7.24 -12.87 12.06
C ILE A 58 -6.74 -13.63 13.31
N ASN A 59 -6.88 -14.95 13.29
CA ASN A 59 -6.49 -15.87 14.37
C ASN A 59 -5.22 -16.68 14.06
N ARG A 60 -4.58 -16.49 12.90
CA ARG A 60 -3.26 -17.06 12.59
C ARG A 60 -2.21 -16.47 13.53
N ASP A 61 -1.25 -17.28 13.96
CA ASP A 61 -0.26 -16.86 14.95
C ASP A 61 0.57 -15.64 14.52
N PRO A 62 1.08 -15.53 13.27
CA PRO A 62 1.79 -14.33 12.83
C PRO A 62 0.92 -13.07 12.94
N VAL A 63 -0.34 -13.16 12.51
CA VAL A 63 -1.32 -12.06 12.56
C VAL A 63 -1.63 -11.65 13.99
N ARG A 64 -1.82 -12.63 14.88
CA ARG A 64 -2.04 -12.38 16.31
C ARG A 64 -0.83 -11.68 16.94
N HIS A 65 0.40 -12.13 16.66
CA HIS A 65 1.61 -11.51 17.18
C HIS A 65 1.80 -10.07 16.67
N ALA A 66 1.60 -9.83 15.37
CA ALA A 66 1.69 -8.49 14.81
C ALA A 66 0.64 -7.55 15.42
N ARG A 67 -0.60 -8.03 15.62
CA ARG A 67 -1.65 -7.28 16.33
C ARG A 67 -1.26 -6.97 17.78
N LEU A 68 -0.69 -7.94 18.51
CA LEU A 68 -0.22 -7.73 19.89
C LEU A 68 0.86 -6.66 19.98
N LEU A 69 1.79 -6.61 19.03
CA LEU A 69 2.78 -5.53 18.95
C LEU A 69 2.09 -4.17 18.78
N ALA A 70 1.16 -4.07 17.82
CA ALA A 70 0.45 -2.82 17.57
C ALA A 70 -0.39 -2.33 18.76
N LEU A 71 -0.89 -3.23 19.61
CA LEU A 71 -1.62 -2.86 20.83
C LEU A 71 -0.76 -2.05 21.83
N GLY A 72 0.57 -2.16 21.77
CA GLY A 72 1.48 -1.37 22.60
C GLY A 72 1.61 0.10 22.19
N TYR A 73 1.05 0.49 21.04
CA TYR A 73 1.23 1.80 20.43
C TYR A 73 -0.11 2.49 20.16
N GLU A 74 -0.96 2.57 21.18
CA GLU A 74 -2.21 3.33 21.12
C GLU A 74 -1.93 4.80 20.81
N HIS A 75 -2.66 5.36 19.85
CA HIS A 75 -2.44 6.74 19.44
C HIS A 75 -3.20 7.71 20.36
N PRO A 76 -2.53 8.78 20.87
CA PRO A 76 -3.18 9.80 21.68
C PRO A 76 -4.45 10.39 21.03
N GLN A 77 -5.43 10.72 21.87
CA GLN A 77 -6.70 11.36 21.48
C GLN A 77 -7.47 10.64 20.36
N ARG A 78 -7.27 9.32 20.20
CA ARG A 78 -7.95 8.51 19.18
C ARG A 78 -7.79 9.05 17.75
N ARG A 79 -6.60 9.56 17.43
CA ARG A 79 -6.26 10.18 16.14
C ARG A 79 -5.39 9.30 15.22
N GLY A 80 -5.25 8.03 15.54
CA GLY A 80 -4.46 7.08 14.77
C GLY A 80 -5.26 6.37 13.68
N ALA A 81 -4.84 5.15 13.36
CA ALA A 81 -5.49 4.24 12.42
C ALA A 81 -6.10 3.02 13.13
N ALA A 82 -7.00 2.32 12.45
CA ALA A 82 -7.74 1.18 13.00
C ALA A 82 -7.10 -0.16 12.63
N LEU A 83 -7.06 -1.08 13.60
CA LEU A 83 -6.63 -2.46 13.38
C LEU A 83 -7.82 -3.35 12.99
N PHE A 84 -7.60 -4.28 12.06
CA PHE A 84 -8.59 -5.31 11.79
C PHE A 84 -8.87 -6.17 13.04
N GLY A 85 -10.14 -6.55 13.22
CA GLY A 85 -10.57 -7.39 14.34
C GLY A 85 -10.65 -6.68 15.70
N LEU A 86 -10.50 -5.35 15.76
CA LEU A 86 -10.73 -4.55 16.96
C LEU A 86 -11.87 -3.54 16.79
N PRO A 87 -12.47 -3.07 17.89
CA PRO A 87 -13.43 -1.96 17.86
C PRO A 87 -12.83 -0.72 17.19
N SER A 88 -13.61 -0.09 16.31
CA SER A 88 -13.17 1.08 15.52
C SER A 88 -12.95 2.36 16.34
N ASP A 89 -13.37 2.38 17.61
CA ASP A 89 -13.15 3.51 18.51
C ASP A 89 -11.76 3.47 19.18
N ARG A 90 -10.98 2.40 18.95
CA ARG A 90 -9.58 2.28 19.34
C ARG A 90 -8.68 2.51 18.14
N THR A 91 -7.69 3.38 18.29
CA THR A 91 -6.76 3.73 17.21
C THR A 91 -5.32 3.65 17.65
N PHE A 92 -4.43 3.28 16.74
CA PHE A 92 -3.02 3.05 16.99
C PHE A 92 -2.16 3.84 15.99
N HIS A 93 -0.89 4.00 16.30
CA HIS A 93 0.07 4.66 15.41
C HIS A 93 0.11 3.96 14.04
N CYS A 94 0.03 4.74 12.95
CA CYS A 94 -0.21 4.23 11.61
C CYS A 94 0.88 3.26 11.13
N GLU A 95 2.13 3.42 11.55
CA GLU A 95 3.22 2.50 11.22
C GLU A 95 2.98 1.09 11.78
N TRP A 96 2.41 0.99 12.99
CA TRP A 96 2.08 -0.28 13.63
C TRP A 96 0.81 -0.89 13.06
N VAL A 97 -0.16 -0.06 12.68
CA VAL A 97 -1.35 -0.50 11.97
C VAL A 97 -1.01 -1.02 10.59
N ALA A 98 -0.16 -0.32 9.85
CA ALA A 98 0.32 -0.73 8.53
C ALA A 98 0.98 -2.11 8.60
N LEU A 99 1.88 -2.33 9.56
CA LEU A 99 2.51 -3.62 9.79
C LEU A 99 1.48 -4.71 10.13
N ALA A 100 0.65 -4.50 11.16
CA ALA A 100 -0.26 -5.54 11.64
C ALA A 100 -1.36 -5.90 10.64
N ASN A 101 -1.97 -4.90 9.99
CA ASN A 101 -2.96 -5.14 8.95
C ASN A 101 -2.31 -5.72 7.68
N GLY A 102 -1.07 -5.32 7.35
CA GLY A 102 -0.28 -5.90 6.26
C GLY A 102 -0.04 -7.39 6.42
N VAL A 103 0.41 -7.81 7.61
CA VAL A 103 0.57 -9.23 7.95
C VAL A 103 -0.76 -9.97 7.80
N ALA A 104 -1.87 -9.40 8.29
CA ALA A 104 -3.19 -10.02 8.16
C ALA A 104 -3.64 -10.22 6.70
N VAL A 105 -3.45 -9.21 5.85
CA VAL A 105 -3.83 -9.24 4.43
C VAL A 105 -3.02 -10.27 3.64
N ARG A 106 -1.71 -10.36 3.91
CA ARG A 106 -0.81 -11.24 3.17
C ARG A 106 -0.82 -12.69 3.65
N GLU A 107 -1.14 -12.94 4.91
CA GLU A 107 -1.00 -14.25 5.58
C GLU A 107 -1.61 -15.43 4.81
N LEU A 108 -2.77 -15.25 4.18
CA LEU A 108 -3.45 -16.35 3.47
C LEU A 108 -3.10 -16.44 1.98
N ASP A 109 -2.44 -15.44 1.42
CA ASP A 109 -2.17 -15.35 -0.03
C ASP A 109 -3.44 -15.48 -0.89
N MET A 110 -4.53 -14.82 -0.45
CA MET A 110 -5.86 -14.93 -1.06
C MET A 110 -6.40 -13.61 -1.61
N HIS A 111 -5.60 -12.54 -1.60
CA HIS A 111 -5.96 -11.27 -2.21
C HIS A 111 -5.39 -11.16 -3.63
N ASP A 112 -5.58 -9.99 -4.26
CA ASP A 112 -5.23 -9.76 -5.66
C ASP A 112 -3.81 -10.17 -6.05
N CYS A 113 -3.63 -10.56 -7.31
CA CYS A 113 -2.33 -10.88 -7.88
C CYS A 113 -2.22 -10.25 -9.26
N TYR A 114 -1.06 -9.67 -9.55
CA TYR A 114 -0.72 -9.10 -10.85
C TYR A 114 0.49 -9.84 -11.42
N LEU A 115 0.29 -10.43 -12.59
CA LEU A 115 1.29 -11.25 -13.29
C LEU A 115 1.83 -10.48 -14.49
N ALA A 116 3.11 -10.16 -14.49
CA ALA A 116 3.79 -9.48 -15.58
C ALA A 116 5.19 -10.08 -15.81
N ALA A 117 6.21 -9.25 -16.10
CA ALA A 117 7.59 -9.72 -16.20
C ALA A 117 8.07 -10.30 -14.86
N ASP A 118 7.64 -9.68 -13.76
CA ASP A 118 7.62 -10.26 -12.41
C ASP A 118 6.17 -10.33 -11.90
N TYR A 119 5.93 -11.01 -10.78
CA TYR A 119 4.60 -11.06 -10.15
C TYR A 119 4.56 -10.23 -8.87
N SER A 120 3.37 -9.75 -8.52
CA SER A 120 3.17 -8.98 -7.30
C SER A 120 1.74 -9.07 -6.78
N HIS A 121 1.53 -8.59 -5.57
CA HIS A 121 0.22 -8.38 -4.97
C HIS A 121 0.04 -6.88 -4.65
N PRO A 122 -0.51 -6.07 -5.56
CA PRO A 122 -0.72 -4.63 -5.32
C PRO A 122 -1.57 -4.31 -4.08
N GLY A 123 -2.45 -5.23 -3.68
CA GLY A 123 -3.21 -5.24 -2.44
C GLY A 123 -2.38 -5.05 -1.19
N ASP A 124 -1.11 -5.49 -1.18
CA ASP A 124 -0.20 -5.31 -0.03
C ASP A 124 0.02 -3.82 0.33
N ASN A 125 -0.21 -2.88 -0.60
CA ASN A 125 -0.09 -1.45 -0.30
C ASN A 125 -1.28 -0.89 0.50
N ILE A 126 -2.45 -1.55 0.47
CA ILE A 126 -3.67 -1.02 1.08
C ILE A 126 -3.51 -0.73 2.57
N PRO A 127 -2.99 -1.67 3.40
CA PRO A 127 -2.84 -1.43 4.84
C PRO A 127 -2.00 -0.20 5.18
N GLY A 128 -0.90 0.01 4.46
CA GLY A 128 -0.01 1.15 4.67
C GLY A 128 -0.66 2.49 4.30
N VAL A 129 -1.20 2.57 3.09
CA VAL A 129 -1.84 3.80 2.59
C VAL A 129 -3.09 4.14 3.41
N LEU A 130 -3.92 3.15 3.73
CA LEU A 130 -5.12 3.33 4.56
C LEU A 130 -4.76 3.82 5.97
N ALA A 131 -3.75 3.22 6.60
CA ALA A 131 -3.33 3.63 7.94
C ALA A 131 -2.81 5.08 7.96
N ALA A 132 -1.99 5.46 6.98
CA ALA A 132 -1.52 6.83 6.85
C ALA A 132 -2.70 7.80 6.61
N ALA A 133 -3.62 7.45 5.70
CA ALA A 133 -4.79 8.27 5.40
C ALA A 133 -5.69 8.48 6.62
N GLN A 134 -5.94 7.44 7.42
CA GLN A 134 -6.73 7.52 8.66
C GLN A 134 -6.08 8.46 9.67
N GLN A 135 -4.79 8.27 9.98
CA GLN A 135 -4.09 9.12 10.96
C GLN A 135 -3.99 10.58 10.49
N ARG A 136 -3.88 10.81 9.17
CA ARG A 136 -3.89 12.14 8.57
C ARG A 136 -5.29 12.72 8.37
N ARG A 137 -6.35 11.94 8.63
CA ARG A 137 -7.76 12.31 8.43
C ARG A 137 -8.04 12.75 6.99
N CYS A 138 -7.43 12.04 6.04
CA CYS A 138 -7.69 12.21 4.62
C CYS A 138 -9.12 11.77 4.28
N ASP A 139 -9.69 12.37 3.24
CA ASP A 139 -10.98 11.94 2.69
C ASP A 139 -10.83 10.72 1.77
N GLY A 140 -11.96 10.16 1.34
CA GLY A 140 -11.97 9.01 0.44
C GLY A 140 -11.34 9.29 -0.93
N ALA A 141 -11.41 10.54 -1.41
CA ALA A 141 -10.81 10.93 -2.68
C ALA A 141 -9.27 10.91 -2.59
N ALA A 142 -8.70 11.42 -1.52
CA ALA A 142 -7.26 11.37 -1.24
C ALA A 142 -6.78 9.93 -1.03
N LEU A 143 -7.53 9.09 -0.29
CA LEU A 143 -7.24 7.67 -0.14
C LEU A 143 -7.23 6.96 -1.50
N THR A 144 -8.26 7.19 -2.32
CA THR A 144 -8.39 6.58 -3.65
C THR A 144 -7.21 6.94 -4.55
N ARG A 145 -6.82 8.22 -4.60
CA ARG A 145 -5.63 8.65 -5.35
C ARG A 145 -4.37 7.96 -4.84
N GLY A 146 -4.17 7.91 -3.53
CA GLY A 146 -3.01 7.24 -2.92
C GLY A 146 -2.90 5.76 -3.29
N LEU A 147 -4.03 5.04 -3.25
CA LEU A 147 -4.09 3.62 -3.62
C LEU A 147 -3.86 3.40 -5.11
N LEU A 148 -4.46 4.21 -5.98
CA LEU A 148 -4.21 4.11 -7.42
C LEU A 148 -2.74 4.40 -7.75
N THR A 149 -2.15 5.43 -7.16
CA THR A 149 -0.73 5.72 -7.32
C THR A 149 0.15 4.54 -6.88
N SER A 150 -0.11 3.93 -5.71
CA SER A 150 0.72 2.81 -5.24
C SER A 150 0.59 1.58 -6.14
N TYR A 151 -0.62 1.28 -6.61
CA TYR A 151 -0.88 0.19 -7.56
C TYR A 151 -0.14 0.42 -8.88
N GLU A 152 -0.31 1.60 -9.50
CA GLU A 152 0.33 1.96 -10.76
C GLU A 152 1.86 1.89 -10.66
N ILE A 153 2.45 2.38 -9.57
CA ILE A 153 3.90 2.30 -9.36
C ILE A 153 4.35 0.84 -9.30
N GLN A 154 3.74 0.01 -8.45
CA GLN A 154 4.17 -1.38 -8.29
C GLN A 154 3.96 -2.18 -9.58
N MET A 155 2.79 -2.04 -10.22
CA MET A 155 2.47 -2.70 -11.48
C MET A 155 3.43 -2.28 -12.60
N ALA A 156 3.76 -0.99 -12.71
CA ALA A 156 4.73 -0.52 -13.70
C ALA A 156 6.13 -1.09 -13.46
N LEU A 157 6.57 -1.18 -12.20
CA LEU A 157 7.87 -1.76 -11.85
C LEU A 157 7.95 -3.24 -12.24
N VAL A 158 7.00 -4.07 -11.80
CA VAL A 158 7.02 -5.51 -12.11
C VAL A 158 6.69 -5.83 -13.57
N SER A 159 6.08 -4.89 -14.30
CA SER A 159 5.92 -5.03 -15.76
C SER A 159 7.22 -4.76 -16.51
N GLY A 160 8.10 -3.90 -15.99
CA GLY A 160 9.32 -3.47 -16.68
C GLY A 160 10.61 -4.10 -16.15
N ILE A 161 10.60 -4.70 -14.96
CA ILE A 161 11.77 -5.25 -14.26
C ILE A 161 11.42 -6.65 -13.79
N CYS A 162 12.09 -7.67 -14.36
CA CYS A 162 12.03 -9.04 -13.88
C CYS A 162 13.24 -9.33 -12.99
N LEU A 163 13.03 -9.80 -11.76
CA LEU A 163 14.12 -10.21 -10.88
C LEU A 163 14.57 -11.66 -11.12
N HIS A 164 13.88 -12.39 -11.99
CA HIS A 164 14.10 -13.82 -12.24
C HIS A 164 14.83 -14.07 -13.57
N GLU A 165 14.95 -13.04 -14.40
CA GLU A 165 15.72 -13.05 -15.64
C GLU A 165 17.05 -12.32 -15.40
N HIS A 166 18.16 -12.95 -15.77
CA HIS A 166 19.53 -12.42 -15.68
C HIS A 166 20.08 -12.09 -17.06
#